data_AF-A0A3N7J6V0-F1
#
_entry.id   AF-A0A3N7J6V0-F1
#
_cell.length_a   1.000
_cell.length_b   1.000
_cell.length_c   1.000
_cell.angle_alpha   90.00
_cell.angle_beta   90.00
_cell.angle_gamma   90.00
#
_symmetry.space_group_name_H-M   'P 1'
#
loop_
_entity.id
_entity.type
_entity.pdbx_description
1 polymer ?
#
loop_
_entity_poly.entity_id
_entity_poly.type
_entity_poly.pdbx_seq_one_letter_code
_entity_poly.pdbx_strand_id
1 'polypeptide(L)'
;MIGPTQWNSAKALNQLTLPNDPELIVTVHNYEPFQFTHQGAEWDSHAAAWLGTTCCSPAQQEQMRAPLDIAAQWSRQHRYPVYLGEFGAYGKAPMASRQEFTRIMRDEAERRGMTWGYWEFGAGFGVYDPGRKAWRAPIREALLGQ
;
A
#
# COMPACT_ATOMS: atom_id res chain seq x y z
N MET A 1 -8.80 15.00 -5.58
CA MET A 1 -8.38 13.91 -4.68
C MET A 1 -7.94 14.52 -3.35
N ILE A 2 -8.43 13.99 -2.22
CA ILE A 2 -8.14 14.51 -0.86
C ILE A 2 -7.82 13.33 0.05
N GLY A 3 -6.80 13.44 0.90
CA GLY A 3 -6.43 12.39 1.86
C GLY A 3 -6.50 12.89 3.31
N PRO A 4 -6.59 11.98 4.29
CA PRO A 4 -6.59 12.34 5.70
C PRO A 4 -5.19 12.74 6.18
N THR A 5 -5.11 13.26 7.41
CA THR A 5 -3.84 13.51 8.08
C THR A 5 -3.12 12.19 8.40
N GLN A 6 -2.02 12.27 9.14
CA GLN A 6 -1.25 11.09 9.56
C GLN A 6 -0.79 10.24 8.36
N TRP A 7 -0.07 10.85 7.40
CA TRP A 7 0.49 10.16 6.24
C TRP A 7 -0.58 9.44 5.40
N ASN A 8 -1.75 10.06 5.23
CA ASN A 8 -2.93 9.49 4.56
C ASN A 8 -3.41 8.15 5.17
N SER A 9 -3.26 7.99 6.49
CA SER A 9 -3.70 6.78 7.19
C SER A 9 -5.23 6.66 7.18
N ALA A 10 -5.73 5.47 6.83
CA ALA A 10 -7.16 5.16 6.91
C ALA A 10 -7.74 5.37 8.32
N LYS A 11 -6.91 5.24 9.38
CA LYS A 11 -7.33 5.46 10.77
C LYS A 11 -7.73 6.92 11.06
N ALA A 12 -7.25 7.88 10.26
CA ALA A 12 -7.56 9.30 10.39
C ALA A 12 -8.76 9.75 9.54
N LEU A 13 -9.41 8.84 8.79
CA LEU A 13 -10.58 9.17 7.96
C LEU A 13 -11.77 9.70 8.78
N ASN A 14 -11.91 9.29 10.04
CA ASN A 14 -12.96 9.80 10.92
C ASN A 14 -12.79 11.30 11.29
N GLN A 15 -11.59 11.85 11.09
CA GLN A 15 -11.28 13.27 11.30
C GLN A 15 -11.29 14.07 9.99
N LEU A 16 -11.42 13.39 8.84
CA LEU A 16 -11.40 14.05 7.54
C LEU A 16 -12.69 14.84 7.34
N THR A 17 -12.54 16.15 7.18
CA THR A 17 -13.63 17.04 6.77
C THR A 17 -13.49 17.33 5.28
N LEU A 18 -14.52 17.04 4.50
CA LEU A 18 -14.55 17.30 3.07
C LEU A 18 -15.36 18.56 2.75
N PRO A 19 -14.98 19.33 1.71
CA PRO A 19 -15.87 20.33 1.15
C PRO A 19 -17.10 19.64 0.54
N ASN A 20 -18.20 20.38 0.38
CA ASN A 20 -19.42 19.87 -0.25
C ASN A 20 -19.25 19.83 -1.78
N ASP A 21 -18.55 18.80 -2.28
CA ASP A 21 -18.21 18.63 -3.69
C ASP A 21 -18.37 17.14 -4.07
N PRO A 22 -19.23 16.79 -5.05
CA PRO A 22 -19.46 15.41 -5.45
C PRO A 22 -18.33 14.80 -6.30
N GLU A 23 -17.41 15.61 -6.86
CA GLU A 23 -16.35 15.17 -7.77
C GLU A 23 -15.05 14.77 -7.03
N LEU A 24 -15.19 14.32 -5.78
CA LEU A 24 -14.08 13.96 -4.92
C LEU A 24 -13.80 12.45 -4.90
N ILE A 25 -12.52 12.12 -4.95
CA ILE A 25 -11.98 10.80 -4.60
C ILE A 25 -11.14 10.97 -3.35
N VAL A 26 -11.38 10.12 -2.34
CA VAL A 26 -10.56 10.08 -1.13
C VAL A 26 -9.38 9.14 -1.33
N THR A 27 -8.20 9.51 -0.87
CA THR A 27 -7.01 8.65 -0.96
C THR A 27 -6.51 8.24 0.42
N VAL A 28 -6.08 6.98 0.56
CA VAL A 28 -5.37 6.46 1.73
C VAL A 28 -4.13 5.71 1.31
N HIS A 29 -3.12 5.65 2.19
CA HIS A 29 -1.92 4.85 1.96
C HIS A 29 -1.94 3.65 2.90
N ASN A 30 -1.45 2.49 2.44
CA ASN A 30 -1.34 1.31 3.28
C ASN A 30 0.00 0.59 3.08
N TYR A 31 0.84 0.71 4.11
CA TYR A 31 2.16 0.08 4.19
C TYR A 31 2.24 -0.94 5.33
N GLU A 32 1.11 -1.36 5.89
CA GLU A 32 1.12 -2.36 6.96
C GLU A 32 1.43 -3.75 6.41
N PRO A 33 2.28 -4.56 7.07
CA PRO A 33 3.04 -4.24 8.29
C PRO A 33 4.22 -3.32 8.00
N PHE A 34 4.29 -2.19 8.69
CA PHE A 34 5.31 -1.16 8.41
C PHE A 34 6.75 -1.67 8.53
N GLN A 35 7.02 -2.52 9.52
CA GLN A 35 8.33 -3.14 9.73
C GLN A 35 8.77 -3.98 8.52
N PHE A 36 7.83 -4.67 7.85
CA PHE A 36 8.12 -5.43 6.65
C PHE A 36 8.35 -4.51 5.45
N THR A 37 7.43 -3.58 5.19
CA THR A 37 7.44 -2.76 3.98
C THR A 37 8.57 -1.75 3.94
N HIS A 38 9.08 -1.31 5.10
CA HIS A 38 10.12 -0.29 5.22
C HIS A 38 11.44 -0.81 5.79
N GLN A 39 11.64 -2.13 5.89
CA GLN A 39 12.88 -2.68 6.44
C GLN A 39 14.13 -2.14 5.71
N GLY A 40 15.06 -1.63 6.50
CA GLY A 40 16.31 -1.01 6.05
C GLY A 40 16.18 0.30 5.27
N ALA A 41 15.01 0.95 5.22
CA ALA A 41 14.85 2.26 4.60
C ALA A 41 15.82 3.32 5.18
N GLU A 42 16.56 4.03 4.33
CA GLU A 42 17.63 4.95 4.73
C GLU A 42 17.13 6.18 5.47
N TRP A 43 15.84 6.51 5.32
CA TRP A 43 15.21 7.66 5.96
C TRP A 43 14.61 7.37 7.34
N ASP A 44 14.66 6.12 7.81
CA ASP A 44 14.20 5.75 9.14
C ASP A 44 15.33 5.07 9.93
N SER A 45 15.75 5.72 11.02
CA SER A 45 16.85 5.25 11.89
C SER A 45 16.58 3.88 12.53
N HIS A 46 15.32 3.46 12.63
CA HIS A 46 14.96 2.16 13.22
C HIS A 46 14.89 1.04 12.19
N ALA A 47 14.80 1.38 10.89
CA ALA A 47 14.49 0.42 9.85
C ALA A 47 15.54 -0.68 9.70
N ALA A 48 16.81 -0.41 10.05
CA ALA A 48 17.87 -1.41 10.07
C ALA A 48 17.54 -2.62 10.96
N ALA A 49 16.81 -2.41 12.07
CA ALA A 49 16.42 -3.47 12.99
C ALA A 49 15.35 -4.42 12.42
N TRP A 50 14.68 -4.04 11.32
CA TRP A 50 13.62 -4.84 10.71
C TRP A 50 14.11 -5.68 9.53
N LEU A 51 15.39 -5.58 9.17
CA LEU A 51 15.99 -6.36 8.08
C LEU A 51 15.80 -7.86 8.32
N GLY A 52 15.32 -8.55 7.28
CA GLY A 52 15.03 -9.98 7.32
C GLY A 52 13.58 -10.32 7.64
N THR A 53 12.73 -9.32 7.93
CA THR A 53 11.28 -9.54 8.09
C THR A 53 10.69 -10.07 6.79
N THR A 54 9.95 -11.18 6.86
CA THR A 54 9.24 -11.79 5.73
C THR A 54 7.75 -11.48 5.76
N CYS A 55 7.05 -11.79 4.66
CA CYS A 55 5.61 -11.72 4.51
C CYS A 55 5.10 -13.06 3.92
N CYS A 56 3.85 -13.51 4.12
CA CYS A 56 2.80 -12.90 4.96
C CYS A 56 2.12 -13.91 5.90
N SER A 57 2.49 -13.89 7.19
CA SER A 57 1.80 -14.67 8.22
C SER A 57 0.34 -14.23 8.41
N PRO A 58 -0.54 -15.05 9.01
CA PRO A 58 -1.94 -14.69 9.23
C PRO A 58 -2.13 -13.34 9.95
N ALA A 59 -1.29 -13.06 10.96
CA ALA A 59 -1.31 -11.80 11.70
C ALA A 59 -0.87 -10.60 10.85
N GLN A 60 0.07 -10.79 9.92
CA GLN A 60 0.47 -9.74 8.98
C GLN A 60 -0.62 -9.45 7.96
N GLN A 61 -1.30 -10.49 7.46
CA GLN A 61 -2.42 -10.28 6.54
C GLN A 61 -3.59 -9.55 7.22
N GLU A 62 -3.83 -9.77 8.51
CA GLU A 62 -4.82 -9.00 9.27
C GLU A 62 -4.42 -7.52 9.35
N GLN A 63 -3.15 -7.21 9.62
CA GLN A 63 -2.62 -5.85 9.59
C GLN A 63 -2.77 -5.20 8.21
N MET A 64 -2.55 -5.94 7.12
CA MET A 64 -2.76 -5.46 5.76
C MET A 64 -4.23 -5.12 5.50
N ARG A 65 -5.16 -5.96 5.97
CA ARG A 65 -6.60 -5.82 5.70
C ARG A 65 -7.26 -4.72 6.52
N ALA A 66 -6.85 -4.52 7.77
CA ALA A 66 -7.56 -3.63 8.68
C ALA A 66 -7.68 -2.17 8.15
N PRO A 67 -6.64 -1.52 7.60
CA PRO A 67 -6.79 -0.19 6.99
C PRO A 67 -7.74 -0.17 5.80
N LEU A 68 -7.74 -1.23 4.98
CA LEU A 68 -8.64 -1.35 3.84
C LEU A 68 -10.10 -1.52 4.30
N ASP A 69 -10.33 -2.29 5.37
CA ASP A 69 -11.67 -2.46 5.94
C ASP A 69 -12.23 -1.14 6.50
N ILE A 70 -11.39 -0.36 7.20
CA ILE A 70 -11.73 0.98 7.68
C ILE A 70 -12.10 1.88 6.50
N ALA A 71 -11.25 1.94 5.47
CA ALA A 71 -11.47 2.77 4.30
C ALA A 71 -12.75 2.38 3.53
N ALA A 72 -13.01 1.08 3.37
CA ALA A 72 -14.22 0.58 2.70
C ALA A 72 -15.48 0.90 3.51
N GLN A 73 -15.43 0.77 4.83
CA GLN A 73 -16.54 1.16 5.70
C GLN A 73 -16.82 2.65 5.61
N TRP A 74 -15.78 3.48 5.68
CA TRP A 74 -15.90 4.92 5.56
C TRP A 74 -16.49 5.31 4.21
N SER A 75 -16.04 4.69 3.11
CA SER A 75 -16.56 4.92 1.75
C SER A 75 -18.06 4.63 1.67
N ARG A 76 -18.52 3.50 2.22
CA ARG A 76 -19.96 3.15 2.25
C ARG A 76 -20.81 4.16 3.03
N GLN A 77 -20.27 4.69 4.12
CA GLN A 77 -20.97 5.65 4.98
C GLN A 77 -21.07 7.04 4.33
N HIS A 78 -19.99 7.51 3.73
CA HIS A 78 -19.88 8.88 3.21
C HIS A 78 -20.17 9.00 1.72
N ARG A 79 -20.26 7.85 1.01
CA ARG A 79 -20.55 7.74 -0.42
C ARG A 79 -19.51 8.42 -1.34
N TYR A 80 -18.27 8.52 -0.88
CA TYR A 80 -17.13 8.89 -1.71
C TYR A 80 -16.30 7.65 -2.05
N PRO A 81 -15.84 7.50 -3.31
CA PRO A 81 -14.91 6.44 -3.67
C PRO A 81 -13.57 6.62 -2.96
N VAL A 82 -12.92 5.50 -2.64
CA VAL A 82 -11.58 5.48 -2.04
C VAL A 82 -10.57 4.87 -2.99
N TYR A 83 -9.45 5.58 -3.15
CA TYR A 83 -8.25 5.18 -3.87
C TYR A 83 -7.18 4.75 -2.86
N LEU A 84 -6.65 3.53 -2.98
CA LEU A 84 -5.42 3.13 -2.28
C LEU A 84 -4.24 3.76 -3.00
N GLY A 85 -3.88 4.98 -2.59
CA GLY A 85 -2.95 5.81 -3.35
C GLY A 85 -1.51 5.36 -3.32
N GLU A 86 -1.12 4.68 -2.24
CA GLU A 86 0.19 4.05 -2.15
C GLU A 86 0.12 2.73 -1.38
N PHE A 87 0.83 1.75 -1.92
CA PHE A 87 1.24 0.54 -1.24
C PHE A 87 2.49 -0.01 -1.94
N GLY A 88 3.36 -0.68 -1.18
CA GLY A 88 4.57 -1.28 -1.71
C GLY A 88 5.46 -1.84 -0.62
N ALA A 89 6.47 -2.61 -1.00
CA ALA A 89 7.50 -3.11 -0.09
C ALA A 89 8.89 -2.75 -0.61
N TYR A 90 9.75 -2.23 0.26
CA TYR A 90 11.05 -1.67 -0.07
C TYR A 90 11.98 -2.72 -0.67
N GLY A 91 12.91 -2.28 -1.53
CA GLY A 91 13.81 -3.13 -2.30
C GLY A 91 14.73 -4.02 -1.48
N LYS A 92 14.92 -3.71 -0.19
CA LYS A 92 15.72 -4.52 0.76
C LYS A 92 14.98 -5.74 1.31
N ALA A 93 13.66 -5.81 1.18
CA ALA A 93 12.89 -6.99 1.57
C ALA A 93 13.10 -8.15 0.57
N PRO A 94 13.02 -9.43 1.01
CA PRO A 94 13.13 -10.57 0.11
C PRO A 94 12.10 -10.53 -1.03
N MET A 95 12.54 -10.74 -2.28
CA MET A 95 11.67 -10.58 -3.47
C MET A 95 10.40 -11.45 -3.41
N ALA A 96 10.51 -12.69 -2.93
CA ALA A 96 9.35 -13.57 -2.77
C ALA A 96 8.29 -12.97 -1.84
N SER A 97 8.70 -12.42 -0.69
CA SER A 97 7.78 -11.73 0.23
C SER A 97 7.24 -10.43 -0.36
N ARG A 98 8.02 -9.69 -1.14
CA ARG A 98 7.54 -8.49 -1.84
C ARG A 98 6.46 -8.83 -2.87
N GLN A 99 6.66 -9.89 -3.65
CA GLN A 99 5.69 -10.40 -4.62
C GLN A 99 4.38 -10.82 -3.93
N GLU A 100 4.49 -11.64 -2.87
CA GLU A 100 3.34 -12.12 -2.11
C GLU A 100 2.54 -10.96 -1.49
N PHE A 101 3.23 -10.04 -0.81
CA PHE A 101 2.62 -8.84 -0.24
C PHE A 101 1.87 -8.02 -1.29
N THR A 102 2.53 -7.75 -2.43
CA THR A 102 1.99 -6.92 -3.51
C THR A 102 0.70 -7.53 -4.06
N ARG A 103 0.71 -8.85 -4.32
CA ARG A 103 -0.46 -9.57 -4.81
C ARG A 103 -1.61 -9.50 -3.81
N ILE A 104 -1.35 -9.83 -2.54
CA ILE A 104 -2.38 -9.81 -1.50
C ILE A 104 -2.97 -8.40 -1.35
N MET A 105 -2.14 -7.36 -1.25
CA MET A 105 -2.63 -6.00 -1.06
C MET A 105 -3.51 -5.54 -2.23
N ARG A 106 -3.10 -5.83 -3.46
CA ARG A 106 -3.90 -5.57 -4.67
C ARG A 106 -5.24 -6.30 -4.62
N ASP A 107 -5.22 -7.63 -4.43
CA ASP A 107 -6.43 -8.47 -4.41
C ASP A 107 -7.41 -7.97 -3.33
N GLU A 108 -6.88 -7.57 -2.18
CA GLU A 108 -7.66 -7.06 -1.06
C GLU A 108 -8.25 -5.66 -1.32
N ALA A 109 -7.53 -4.78 -2.01
CA ALA A 109 -8.05 -3.48 -2.44
C ALA A 109 -9.18 -3.66 -3.47
N GLU A 110 -8.97 -4.49 -4.48
CA GLU A 110 -9.94 -4.77 -5.55
C GLU A 110 -11.22 -5.42 -5.02
N ARG A 111 -11.09 -6.37 -4.09
CA ARG A 111 -12.24 -7.01 -3.41
C ARG A 111 -13.12 -6.02 -2.65
N ARG A 112 -12.60 -4.85 -2.30
CA ARG A 112 -13.34 -3.75 -1.64
C ARG A 112 -13.77 -2.65 -2.61
N GLY A 113 -13.57 -2.84 -3.91
CA GLY A 113 -13.92 -1.87 -4.95
C GLY A 113 -13.01 -0.65 -5.01
N MET A 114 -11.79 -0.74 -4.44
CA MET A 114 -10.84 0.37 -4.47
C MET A 114 -9.97 0.31 -5.72
N THR A 115 -9.82 1.44 -6.40
CA THR A 115 -8.70 1.67 -7.32
C THR A 115 -7.40 1.84 -6.54
N TRP A 116 -6.24 1.59 -7.16
CA TRP A 116 -4.96 1.57 -6.45
C TRP A 116 -3.79 2.11 -7.27
N GLY A 117 -2.75 2.57 -6.57
CA GLY A 117 -1.46 3.01 -7.12
C GLY A 117 -0.30 2.35 -6.40
N TYR A 118 0.54 1.61 -7.14
CA TYR A 118 1.74 0.99 -6.58
C TYR A 118 2.83 2.04 -6.35
N TRP A 119 3.43 2.01 -5.16
CA TRP A 119 4.65 2.75 -4.86
C TRP A 119 5.85 1.82 -5.03
N GLU A 120 6.75 2.05 -5.98
CA GLU A 120 6.68 3.05 -7.06
C GLU A 120 7.29 2.51 -8.36
N PHE A 121 7.52 3.39 -9.34
CA PHE A 121 7.90 2.97 -10.69
C PHE A 121 9.33 2.43 -10.77
N GLY A 122 10.35 3.16 -10.31
CA GLY A 122 11.75 2.92 -10.72
C GLY A 122 12.85 3.17 -9.70
N ALA A 123 12.53 3.49 -8.46
CA ALA A 123 13.48 3.75 -7.39
C ALA A 123 13.50 2.61 -6.35
N GLY A 124 13.47 2.95 -5.07
CA GLY A 124 13.70 2.02 -3.98
C GLY A 124 12.59 0.98 -3.78
N PHE A 125 11.37 1.25 -4.24
CA PHE A 125 10.29 0.25 -4.29
C PHE A 125 10.06 -0.28 -5.72
N GLY A 126 10.68 0.35 -6.71
CA GLY A 126 10.49 0.23 -8.15
C GLY A 126 10.08 -1.15 -8.67
N VAL A 127 8.95 -1.18 -9.40
CA VAL A 127 8.54 -2.31 -10.25
C VAL A 127 9.37 -2.40 -11.54
N TYR A 128 10.01 -1.30 -11.95
CA TYR A 128 10.90 -1.19 -13.09
C TYR A 128 12.34 -0.91 -12.64
N ASP A 129 13.30 -1.47 -13.35
CA ASP A 129 14.73 -1.19 -13.17
C ASP A 129 15.20 -0.29 -14.32
N PRO A 130 15.39 1.03 -14.10
CA PRO A 130 15.79 1.95 -15.16
C PRO A 130 17.21 1.68 -15.68
N GLY A 131 18.10 1.12 -14.86
CA GLY A 131 19.46 0.77 -15.27
C GLY A 131 19.48 -0.42 -16.22
N ARG A 132 18.63 -1.43 -15.95
CA ARG A 132 18.47 -2.62 -16.81
C ARG A 132 17.47 -2.41 -17.95
N LYS A 133 16.71 -1.32 -17.92
CA LYS A 133 15.57 -1.07 -18.81
C LYS A 133 14.59 -2.25 -18.85
N ALA A 134 14.31 -2.82 -17.68
CA ALA A 134 13.55 -4.05 -17.57
C ALA A 134 12.60 -4.02 -16.38
N TRP A 135 11.47 -4.72 -16.51
CA TRP A 135 10.55 -4.93 -15.40
C TRP A 135 11.12 -5.92 -14.38
N ARG A 136 10.84 -5.70 -13.10
CA ARG A 136 10.96 -6.73 -12.07
C ARG A 136 9.77 -7.67 -12.21
N ALA A 137 9.93 -8.72 -13.02
CA ALA A 137 8.85 -9.64 -13.38
C ALA A 137 7.97 -10.08 -12.21
N PRO A 138 8.53 -10.49 -11.03
CA PRO A 138 7.70 -10.90 -9.89
C PRO A 138 6.72 -9.82 -9.40
N ILE A 139 7.15 -8.55 -9.35
CA ILE A 139 6.29 -7.44 -8.90
C ILE A 139 5.28 -7.09 -9.99
N ARG A 140 5.71 -7.06 -11.26
CA ARG A 140 4.80 -6.81 -12.40
C ARG A 140 3.68 -7.85 -12.46
N GLU A 141 4.01 -9.13 -12.32
CA GLU A 141 3.05 -10.25 -12.28
C GLU A 141 2.06 -10.09 -11.12
N ALA A 142 2.58 -9.79 -9.92
CA ALA A 142 1.74 -9.52 -8.74
C ALA A 142 0.78 -8.34 -8.92
N LEU A 143 1.12 -7.33 -9.73
CA LEU A 143 0.24 -6.20 -10.02
C LEU A 143 -0.77 -6.51 -11.13
N LEU A 144 -0.36 -7.24 -12.18
CA LEU A 144 -1.20 -7.48 -13.36
C LEU A 144 -2.05 -8.76 -13.29
N GLY A 145 -1.74 -9.68 -12.37
CA GLY A 145 -2.52 -10.90 -12.17
C GLY A 145 -2.25 -11.94 -13.26
N GLN A 146 -1.02 -11.92 -13.78
CA GLN A 146 -0.50 -12.80 -14.83
C GLN A 146 0.43 -13.83 -14.22
#